data_AF-A0A6J1W3C7-F1
#
_entry.id   AF-A0A6J1W3C7-F1
#
_cell.length_a   1.000
_cell.length_b   1.000
_cell.length_c   1.000
_cell.angle_alpha   90.00
_cell.angle_beta   90.00
_cell.angle_gamma   90.00
#
_symmetry.space_group_name_H-M   'P 1'
#
loop_
_entity.id
_entity.type
_entity.pdbx_description
1 polymer ?
#
loop_
_entity_poly.entity_id
_entity_poly.type
_entity_poly.pdbx_seq_one_letter_code
_entity_poly.pdbx_strand_id
1 'polypeptide(L)'
;PPSSGSDSQPRICPRSIADNLPVATRLEFYSNREEEEKNKERDLQFEHGYRLGFMEKNRFFLHNHLSFILYYHQEEVEVNQEPTYRVVRFEVIPQSIALADMKVDEKGVCVLPEAASASAQEIDPTKPNELLFTYSVHWEESDVKWASRWDTYLTMSDVQIHWFSIVNSVVVVFFLSGE
;
A
#
# COMPACT_ATOMS: atom_id res chain seq x y z
N PRO A 1 -5.44 -17.64 30.01
CA PRO A 1 -6.70 -17.77 29.23
C PRO A 1 -6.63 -16.84 28.01
N PRO A 2 -6.47 -17.42 26.80
CA PRO A 2 -5.92 -16.77 25.60
C PRO A 2 -7.02 -15.94 24.88
N SER A 3 -6.79 -15.06 23.92
CA SER A 3 -5.62 -14.64 23.14
C SER A 3 -6.00 -13.36 22.39
N SER A 4 -5.02 -12.48 22.21
CA SER A 4 -4.97 -11.39 21.23
C SER A 4 -5.67 -11.72 19.90
N GLY A 5 -6.76 -11.00 19.60
CA GLY A 5 -7.37 -10.99 18.29
C GLY A 5 -6.50 -10.19 17.33
N SER A 6 -5.68 -10.87 16.54
CA SER A 6 -5.15 -10.34 15.29
C SER A 6 -6.34 -10.08 14.36
N ASP A 7 -6.61 -8.81 14.08
CA ASP A 7 -7.65 -8.36 13.16
C ASP A 7 -7.27 -8.77 11.73
N SER A 8 -7.54 -10.04 11.40
CA SER A 8 -7.30 -10.61 10.09
C SER A 8 -8.44 -10.23 9.16
N GLN A 9 -8.46 -8.97 8.72
CA GLN A 9 -9.32 -8.55 7.62
C GLN A 9 -8.98 -9.37 6.36
N PRO A 10 -9.99 -9.82 5.60
CA PRO A 10 -9.75 -10.55 4.37
C PRO A 10 -8.99 -9.65 3.39
N ARG A 11 -7.75 -10.02 3.08
CA ARG A 11 -6.97 -9.44 1.99
C ARG A 11 -7.25 -10.29 0.76
N ILE A 12 -8.02 -9.76 -0.19
CA ILE A 12 -7.92 -10.31 -1.54
C ILE A 12 -6.58 -9.77 -2.04
N CYS A 13 -5.67 -10.68 -2.37
CA CYS A 13 -4.56 -10.36 -3.25
C CYS A 13 -5.08 -10.55 -4.69
N PRO A 14 -5.76 -9.57 -5.33
CA PRO A 14 -5.74 -9.59 -6.77
C PRO A 14 -4.25 -9.48 -7.09
N ARG A 15 -3.75 -10.44 -7.86
CA ARG A 15 -2.34 -10.51 -8.23
C ARG A 15 -2.06 -9.40 -9.24
N SER A 16 -2.17 -8.16 -8.78
CA SER A 16 -1.92 -6.94 -9.55
C SER A 16 -0.41 -6.81 -9.68
N ILE A 17 0.09 -7.27 -10.82
CA ILE A 17 1.50 -7.26 -11.17
C ILE A 17 1.65 -6.30 -12.35
N ALA A 18 2.55 -5.33 -12.21
CA ALA A 18 2.99 -4.48 -13.32
C ALA A 18 4.50 -4.68 -13.50
N ASP A 19 4.94 -5.13 -14.68
CA ASP A 19 6.35 -5.44 -14.99
C ASP A 19 7.08 -6.30 -13.92
N ASN A 20 6.42 -7.36 -13.45
CA ASN A 20 6.90 -8.24 -12.37
C ASN A 20 7.05 -7.58 -10.99
N LEU A 21 6.61 -6.33 -10.81
CA LEU A 21 6.55 -5.67 -9.52
C LEU A 21 5.19 -5.92 -8.85
N PRO A 22 5.18 -6.30 -7.55
CA PRO A 22 3.94 -6.37 -6.80
C PRO A 22 3.42 -4.96 -6.54
N VAL A 23 2.10 -4.80 -6.61
CA VAL A 23 1.46 -3.59 -6.10
C VAL A 23 1.73 -3.45 -4.60
N ALA A 24 2.07 -2.25 -4.14
CA ALA A 24 2.22 -1.94 -2.72
C ALA A 24 1.40 -0.73 -2.29
N THR A 25 0.81 -0.82 -1.11
CA THR A 25 0.16 0.32 -0.45
C THR A 25 1.15 0.99 0.48
N ARG A 26 1.33 2.31 0.32
CA ARG A 26 2.13 3.14 1.23
C ARG A 26 1.32 3.44 2.49
N LEU A 27 1.86 3.09 3.65
CA LEU A 27 1.33 3.41 4.97
C LEU A 27 2.27 4.41 5.65
N GLU A 28 1.74 5.59 5.98
CA GLU A 28 2.47 6.58 6.76
C GLU A 28 2.11 6.42 8.24
N PHE A 29 3.09 6.05 9.06
CA PHE A 29 2.92 6.03 10.51
C PHE A 29 3.59 7.26 11.11
N TYR A 30 2.87 7.94 12.01
CA TYR A 30 3.50 8.91 12.90
C TYR A 30 4.12 8.11 14.05
N SER A 31 5.44 8.10 14.15
CA SER A 31 6.10 7.58 15.32
C SER A 31 5.74 8.47 16.51
N ASN A 32 4.90 7.96 17.41
CA ASN A 32 4.72 8.53 18.74
C ASN A 32 5.95 8.17 19.59
N ARG A 33 7.14 8.58 19.16
CA ARG A 33 8.26 8.71 20.08
C ARG A 33 8.08 10.07 20.74
N GLU A 34 7.53 10.03 21.94
CA GLU A 34 7.50 11.18 22.84
C GLU A 34 8.92 11.77 22.93
N GLU A 35 8.98 13.08 22.72
CA GLU A 35 10.12 13.98 22.99
C GLU A 35 11.34 13.84 22.05
N GLU A 36 11.38 14.65 20.99
CA GLU A 36 12.25 15.83 20.89
C GLU A 36 12.15 16.47 19.48
N GLU A 37 12.34 17.79 19.45
CA GLU A 37 12.02 18.67 18.33
C GLU A 37 12.84 18.40 17.05
N LYS A 38 12.20 18.60 15.89
CA LYS A 38 12.79 18.76 14.54
C LYS A 38 13.36 17.52 13.82
N ASN A 39 12.59 16.45 13.75
CA ASN A 39 12.39 15.73 12.47
C ASN A 39 11.24 14.75 12.65
N LYS A 40 10.03 15.12 12.22
CA LYS A 40 8.94 14.15 12.04
C LYS A 40 9.28 13.31 10.81
N GLU A 41 10.24 12.40 10.95
CA GLU A 41 10.45 11.36 9.93
C GLU A 41 9.17 10.53 9.89
N ARG A 42 8.51 10.58 8.74
CA ARG A 42 7.36 9.71 8.47
C ARG A 42 7.96 8.34 8.24
N ASP A 43 7.73 7.42 9.17
CA ASP A 43 8.11 6.03 8.95
C ASP A 43 7.20 5.50 7.85
N LEU A 44 7.78 5.37 6.65
CA LEU A 44 7.10 4.83 5.48
C LEU A 44 7.22 3.32 5.52
N GLN A 45 6.11 2.66 5.80
CA GLN A 45 5.98 1.22 5.65
C GLN A 45 5.16 0.96 4.38
N PHE A 46 5.51 -0.07 3.61
CA PHE A 46 4.61 -0.52 2.55
C PHE A 46 4.20 -1.96 2.76
N GLU A 47 2.91 -2.19 2.51
CA GLU A 47 2.32 -3.51 2.53
C GLU A 47 2.09 -3.99 1.09
N HIS A 48 2.37 -5.26 0.84
CA HIS A 48 2.00 -5.89 -0.43
C HIS A 48 0.48 -5.95 -0.57
N GLY A 49 -0.05 -5.53 -1.73
CA GLY A 49 -1.48 -5.47 -1.99
C GLY A 49 -2.14 -4.23 -1.39
N TYR A 50 -3.46 -4.28 -1.25
CA TYR A 50 -4.28 -3.25 -0.60
C TYR A 50 -5.34 -3.93 0.27
N ARG A 51 -5.81 -3.23 1.31
CA ARG A 51 -6.91 -3.71 2.15
C ARG A 51 -8.22 -3.56 1.39
N LEU A 52 -9.17 -4.49 1.56
CA LEU A 52 -10.47 -4.38 0.89
C LEU A 52 -11.32 -3.23 1.40
N GLY A 53 -11.07 -2.80 2.64
CA GLY A 53 -11.94 -1.89 3.34
C GLY A 53 -11.45 -1.65 4.76
N PHE A 54 -12.27 -0.97 5.53
CA PHE A 54 -12.04 -0.71 6.94
C PHE A 54 -13.34 -0.81 7.72
N MET A 55 -13.23 -0.97 9.03
CA MET A 55 -14.37 -1.00 9.94
C MET A 55 -14.32 0.25 10.82
N GLU A 56 -15.42 0.98 10.91
CA GLU A 56 -15.54 2.13 11.80
C GLU A 56 -16.89 2.08 12.53
N LYS A 57 -16.87 2.12 13.87
CA LYS A 57 -18.09 2.12 14.72
C LYS A 57 -19.06 0.96 14.37
N ASN A 58 -18.52 -0.24 14.14
CA ASN A 58 -19.28 -1.44 13.76
C ASN A 58 -20.00 -1.35 12.40
N ARG A 59 -19.57 -0.42 11.54
CA ARG A 59 -20.00 -0.32 10.14
C ARG A 59 -18.85 -0.74 9.24
N PHE A 60 -19.18 -1.40 8.14
CA PHE A 60 -18.20 -1.93 7.19
C PHE A 60 -18.10 -0.99 6.00
N PHE A 61 -16.89 -0.56 5.68
CA PHE A 61 -16.61 0.30 4.53
C PHE A 61 -15.73 -0.44 3.54
N LEU A 62 -16.02 -0.30 2.25
CA LEU A 62 -15.26 -0.96 1.19
C LEU A 62 -14.48 0.07 0.37
N HIS A 63 -13.23 -0.26 0.07
CA HIS A 63 -12.44 0.44 -0.93
C HIS A 63 -12.88 0.00 -2.32
N ASN A 64 -13.59 0.89 -3.01
CA ASN A 64 -14.13 0.67 -4.33
C ASN A 64 -13.44 1.51 -5.41
N HIS A 65 -12.59 2.46 -5.03
CA HIS A 65 -11.72 3.19 -5.95
C HIS A 65 -10.25 2.88 -5.67
N LEU A 66 -9.48 2.53 -6.69
CA LEU A 66 -8.05 2.30 -6.59
C LEU A 66 -7.29 3.30 -7.46
N SER A 67 -6.50 4.16 -6.83
CA SER A 67 -5.59 5.04 -7.56
C SER A 67 -4.23 4.37 -7.69
N PHE A 68 -3.92 3.91 -8.89
CA PHE A 68 -2.63 3.33 -9.24
C PHE A 68 -1.64 4.43 -9.59
N ILE A 69 -0.45 4.38 -9.00
CA ILE A 69 0.65 5.29 -9.29
C ILE A 69 1.81 4.45 -9.81
N LEU A 70 2.11 4.59 -11.09
CA LEU A 70 3.22 3.94 -11.75
C LEU A 70 4.37 4.92 -11.87
N TYR A 71 5.47 4.62 -11.19
CA TYR A 71 6.68 5.39 -11.32
C TYR A 71 7.52 4.80 -12.44
N TYR A 72 7.92 5.65 -13.38
CA TYR A 72 8.82 5.27 -14.47
C TYR A 72 10.16 5.99 -14.32
N HIS A 73 11.22 5.31 -14.71
CA HIS A 73 12.55 5.88 -14.84
C HIS A 73 12.84 6.10 -16.33
N GLN A 74 13.27 7.31 -16.66
CA GLN A 74 13.78 7.65 -17.98
C GLN A 74 15.29 7.42 -18.00
N GLU A 75 15.75 6.51 -18.85
CA GLU A 75 17.19 6.27 -19.01
C GLU A 75 17.78 7.37 -19.90
N GLU A 76 18.84 8.04 -19.43
CA GLU A 76 19.60 8.99 -20.26
C GLU A 76 20.39 8.20 -21.31
N VAL A 77 19.97 8.31 -22.57
CA VAL A 77 20.61 7.66 -23.71
C VAL A 77 21.42 8.69 -24.50
N GLU A 78 22.49 8.25 -25.16
CA GLU A 78 23.34 9.11 -25.98
C GLU A 78 22.53 9.91 -27.03
N VAL A 79 23.06 11.07 -27.40
CA VAL A 79 22.51 11.99 -28.40
C VAL A 79 22.39 11.25 -29.73
N ASN A 80 21.24 10.59 -29.99
CA ASN A 80 20.75 9.96 -31.23
C ASN A 80 19.85 8.72 -30.98
N GLN A 81 19.57 8.34 -29.73
CA GLN A 81 18.65 7.24 -29.41
C GLN A 81 17.37 7.73 -28.72
N GLU A 82 16.26 7.03 -28.96
CA GLU A 82 14.99 7.31 -28.27
C GLU A 82 15.10 6.93 -26.78
N PRO A 83 14.55 7.76 -25.87
CA PRO A 83 14.58 7.47 -24.45
C PRO A 83 13.78 6.20 -24.12
N THR A 84 14.38 5.31 -23.33
CA THR A 84 13.74 4.11 -22.82
C THR A 84 13.07 4.40 -21.47
N TYR A 85 11.78 4.08 -21.37
CA TYR A 85 11.02 4.21 -20.13
C TYR A 85 10.84 2.83 -19.48
N ARG A 86 11.17 2.71 -18.20
CA ARG A 86 10.97 1.47 -17.44
C ARG A 86 10.22 1.74 -16.15
N VAL A 87 9.26 0.88 -15.82
CA VAL A 87 8.53 0.97 -14.55
C VAL A 87 9.48 0.53 -13.43
N VAL A 88 9.59 1.38 -12.41
CA VAL A 88 10.49 1.16 -11.26
C VAL A 88 9.74 1.02 -9.95
N ARG A 89 8.50 1.48 -9.88
CA ARG A 89 7.65 1.32 -8.69
C ARG A 89 6.18 1.27 -9.07
N PHE A 90 5.43 0.45 -8.34
CA PHE A 90 3.99 0.34 -8.48
C PHE A 90 3.31 0.51 -7.11
N GLU A 91 2.69 1.68 -6.92
CA GLU A 91 1.95 2.03 -5.71
C GLU A 91 0.43 2.01 -5.97
N VAL A 92 -0.33 1.72 -4.93
CA VAL A 92 -1.79 1.85 -4.93
C VAL A 92 -2.26 2.63 -3.71
N ILE A 93 -3.20 3.54 -3.94
CA ILE A 93 -3.92 4.25 -2.89
C ILE A 93 -5.38 3.77 -2.94
N PRO A 94 -5.81 2.95 -1.98
CA PRO A 94 -7.20 2.52 -1.91
C PRO A 94 -8.07 3.64 -1.31
N GLN A 95 -9.21 3.90 -1.95
CA GLN A 95 -10.19 4.91 -1.53
C GLN A 95 -11.59 4.31 -1.47
N SER A 96 -12.38 4.80 -0.52
CA SER A 96 -13.78 4.43 -0.36
C SER A 96 -14.64 5.63 -0.74
N ILE A 97 -15.47 5.49 -1.76
CA ILE A 97 -16.25 6.58 -2.35
C ILE A 97 -17.68 6.09 -2.56
N ALA A 98 -18.63 6.76 -1.95
CA ALA A 98 -20.03 6.39 -2.07
C ALA A 98 -20.54 6.55 -3.50
N LEU A 99 -21.46 5.67 -3.91
CA LEU A 99 -22.07 5.70 -5.23
C LEU A 99 -22.70 7.06 -5.58
N ALA A 100 -23.29 7.75 -4.60
CA ALA A 100 -23.90 9.06 -4.79
C ALA A 100 -22.91 10.16 -5.22
N ASP A 101 -21.65 10.00 -4.81
CA ASP A 101 -20.59 10.96 -5.10
C ASP A 101 -19.85 10.61 -6.41
N MET A 102 -20.03 9.39 -6.93
CA MET A 102 -19.47 8.98 -8.22
C MET A 102 -20.27 9.54 -9.39
N LYS A 103 -19.65 10.41 -10.18
CA LYS A 103 -20.23 10.90 -11.43
C LYS A 103 -19.54 10.24 -12.62
N VAL A 104 -20.31 9.61 -13.48
CA VAL A 104 -19.83 9.06 -14.76
C VAL A 104 -20.24 10.04 -15.85
N ASP A 105 -19.25 10.58 -16.57
CA ASP A 105 -19.49 11.42 -17.73
C ASP A 105 -20.07 10.58 -18.89
N GLU A 106 -20.71 11.22 -19.86
CA GLU A 106 -21.32 10.57 -21.04
C GLU A 106 -20.30 9.76 -21.87
N LYS A 107 -19.01 10.03 -21.69
CA LYS A 107 -17.88 9.33 -22.31
C LYS A 107 -17.40 8.10 -21.52
N GLY A 108 -18.07 7.73 -20.44
CA GLY A 108 -17.67 6.62 -19.56
C GLY A 108 -16.47 6.94 -18.66
N VAL A 109 -16.10 8.22 -18.53
CA VAL A 109 -15.01 8.67 -17.66
C VAL A 109 -15.59 8.99 -16.29
N CYS A 110 -15.05 8.38 -15.24
CA CYS A 110 -15.46 8.68 -13.86
C CYS A 110 -14.77 9.95 -13.36
N VAL A 111 -15.55 10.91 -12.88
CA VAL A 111 -15.06 12.11 -12.20
C VAL A 111 -15.19 11.90 -10.70
N LEU A 112 -14.05 11.86 -10.02
CA LEU A 112 -13.98 11.65 -8.57
C LEU A 112 -14.23 12.99 -7.86
N PRO A 113 -14.96 13.00 -6.73
CA PRO A 113 -15.05 14.17 -5.88
C PRO A 113 -13.70 14.48 -5.24
N GLU A 114 -13.52 15.73 -4.82
CA GLU A 114 -12.37 16.10 -3.99
C GLU A 114 -12.41 15.30 -2.69
N ALA A 115 -11.28 14.67 -2.31
CA ALA A 115 -11.21 13.64 -1.25
C ALA A 115 -11.77 14.07 0.12
N ALA A 116 -11.85 15.39 0.39
CA ALA A 116 -12.43 15.94 1.61
C ALA A 116 -13.98 15.91 1.64
N SER A 117 -14.63 15.74 0.49
CA SER A 117 -16.09 15.78 0.33
C SER A 117 -16.72 14.43 0.03
N ALA A 118 -15.92 13.42 -0.33
CA ALA A 118 -16.42 12.10 -0.65
C ALA A 118 -16.84 11.36 0.62
N SER A 119 -18.08 10.89 0.66
CA SER A 119 -18.54 10.00 1.71
C SER A 119 -18.02 8.58 1.45
N ALA A 120 -17.70 7.83 2.51
CA ALA A 120 -17.20 6.46 2.38
C ALA A 120 -18.34 5.50 2.00
N GLN A 121 -18.04 4.51 1.16
CA GLN A 121 -18.99 3.48 0.73
C GLN A 121 -19.20 2.47 1.86
N GLU A 122 -20.33 2.59 2.55
CA GLU A 122 -20.79 1.63 3.55
C GLU A 122 -21.38 0.37 2.88
N ILE A 123 -21.19 -0.79 3.51
CA ILE A 123 -21.76 -2.07 3.12
C ILE A 123 -22.63 -2.60 4.26
N ASP A 124 -23.87 -2.96 3.92
CA ASP A 124 -24.78 -3.66 4.82
C ASP A 124 -24.73 -5.17 4.55
N PRO A 125 -24.23 -6.01 5.48
CA PRO A 125 -24.14 -7.46 5.26
C PRO A 125 -25.50 -8.15 5.16
N THR A 126 -26.61 -7.48 5.52
CA THR A 126 -27.96 -8.06 5.52
C THR A 126 -28.70 -7.88 4.19
N LYS A 127 -28.16 -7.07 3.27
CA LYS A 127 -28.83 -6.71 2.01
C LYS A 127 -27.90 -6.87 0.81
N PRO A 128 -28.44 -7.04 -0.41
CA PRO A 128 -27.65 -6.86 -1.62
C PRO A 128 -27.18 -5.40 -1.69
N ASN A 129 -25.88 -5.21 -1.91
CA ASN A 129 -25.27 -3.89 -2.07
C ASN A 129 -24.90 -3.71 -3.54
N GLU A 130 -25.33 -2.60 -4.14
CA GLU A 130 -24.86 -2.20 -5.47
C GLU A 130 -23.56 -1.41 -5.30
N LEU A 131 -22.49 -1.88 -5.95
CA LEU A 131 -21.15 -1.34 -5.82
C LEU A 131 -20.59 -1.01 -7.20
N LEU A 132 -20.05 0.19 -7.35
CA LEU A 132 -19.30 0.60 -8.52
C LEU A 132 -17.81 0.58 -8.19
N PHE A 133 -17.05 -0.23 -8.92
CA PHE A 133 -15.60 -0.29 -8.82
C PHE A 133 -14.98 0.59 -9.90
N THR A 134 -14.07 1.46 -9.49
CA THR A 134 -13.36 2.38 -10.38
C THR A 134 -11.88 2.35 -10.09
N TYR A 135 -11.08 2.75 -11.06
CA TYR A 135 -9.65 2.89 -10.88
C TYR A 135 -9.15 4.14 -11.62
N SER A 136 -8.10 4.76 -11.10
CA SER A 136 -7.34 5.80 -11.79
C SER A 136 -5.90 5.32 -11.99
N VAL A 137 -5.24 5.83 -13.02
CA VAL A 137 -3.84 5.52 -13.32
C VAL A 137 -3.09 6.83 -13.46
N HIS A 138 -2.08 7.01 -12.62
CA HIS A 138 -1.18 8.15 -12.62
C HIS A 138 0.24 7.67 -12.95
N TRP A 139 0.93 8.44 -13.78
CA TRP A 139 2.31 8.17 -14.16
C TRP A 139 3.19 9.27 -13.59
N GLU A 140 4.23 8.88 -12.86
CA GLU A 140 5.18 9.81 -12.25
C GLU A 140 6.61 9.45 -12.64
N GLU A 141 7.42 10.45 -12.95
CA GLU A 141 8.83 10.23 -13.21
C GLU A 141 9.59 10.04 -11.89
N SER A 142 10.54 9.11 -11.88
CA SER A 142 11.36 8.80 -10.71
C SER A 142 12.84 8.71 -11.03
N ASP A 143 13.65 9.29 -10.16
CA ASP A 143 15.11 9.19 -10.17
C ASP A 143 15.64 7.81 -9.74
N VAL A 144 14.75 6.91 -9.30
CA VAL A 144 15.13 5.55 -8.90
C VAL A 144 15.60 4.78 -10.12
N LYS A 145 16.88 4.41 -10.11
CA LYS A 145 17.47 3.57 -11.16
C LYS A 145 16.75 2.23 -11.22
N TRP A 146 16.55 1.73 -12.43
CA TRP A 146 15.92 0.43 -12.66
C TRP A 146 16.61 -0.73 -11.92
N ALA A 147 17.93 -0.70 -11.77
CA ALA A 147 18.69 -1.73 -11.05
C ALA A 147 18.33 -1.81 -9.55
N SER A 148 17.99 -0.68 -8.92
CA SER A 148 17.65 -0.58 -7.48
C SER A 148 16.14 -0.68 -7.21
N ARG A 149 15.33 -1.07 -8.21
CA ARG A 149 13.86 -1.09 -8.09
C ARG A 149 13.33 -2.01 -6.99
N TRP A 150 14.06 -3.10 -6.67
CA TRP A 150 13.69 -4.04 -5.61
C TRP A 150 14.09 -3.55 -4.21
N ASP A 151 15.07 -2.65 -4.09
CA ASP A 151 15.61 -2.21 -2.80
C ASP A 151 14.54 -1.53 -1.93
N THR A 152 13.60 -0.83 -2.57
CA THR A 152 12.46 -0.22 -1.89
C THR A 152 11.60 -1.28 -1.21
N TYR A 153 11.32 -2.41 -1.87
CA TYR A 153 10.47 -3.48 -1.32
C TYR A 153 11.19 -4.35 -0.28
N LEU A 154 12.51 -4.52 -0.41
CA LEU A 154 13.31 -5.35 0.51
C LEU A 154 13.61 -4.64 1.84
N THR A 155 13.75 -3.31 1.84
CA THR A 155 14.00 -2.54 3.07
C THR A 155 12.82 -2.54 4.05
N MET A 156 11.61 -2.84 3.59
CA MET A 156 10.39 -2.79 4.40
C MET A 156 10.19 -4.03 5.30
N SER A 157 10.84 -5.15 5.00
CA SER A 157 10.60 -6.44 5.67
C SER A 157 11.67 -6.85 6.69
N ASP A 158 12.88 -6.29 6.59
CA ASP A 158 14.07 -6.99 7.12
C ASP A 158 14.38 -6.68 8.60
N VAL A 159 14.11 -5.46 9.09
CA VAL A 159 14.72 -5.04 10.36
C VAL A 159 14.06 -5.63 11.60
N GLN A 160 12.75 -5.91 11.60
CA GLN A 160 12.05 -6.32 12.84
C GLN A 160 11.98 -7.84 13.07
N ILE A 161 12.03 -8.67 12.01
CA ILE A 161 11.79 -10.12 12.13
C ILE A 161 13.11 -10.90 12.31
N HIS A 162 14.22 -10.41 11.77
CA HIS A 162 15.47 -11.15 11.78
C HIS A 162 16.18 -11.17 13.14
N TRP A 163 16.21 -10.06 13.88
CA TRP A 163 16.91 -10.02 15.17
C TRP A 163 16.21 -10.87 16.25
N PHE A 164 14.88 -11.02 16.21
CA PHE A 164 14.15 -11.86 17.17
C PHE A 164 14.53 -13.34 17.04
N SER A 165 14.77 -13.81 15.81
CA SER A 165 15.24 -15.18 15.55
C SER A 165 16.70 -15.39 16.00
N ILE A 166 17.53 -14.35 15.91
CA ILE A 166 18.92 -14.37 16.40
C ILE A 166 18.95 -14.39 17.94
N VAL A 167 18.11 -13.60 18.61
CA VAL A 167 18.01 -13.64 20.08
C VAL A 167 17.50 -14.99 20.55
N ASN A 168 16.45 -15.52 19.91
CA ASN A 168 15.90 -16.84 20.26
C ASN A 168 16.93 -17.97 20.09
N SER A 169 17.77 -17.93 19.04
CA SER A 169 18.80 -18.94 18.84
C SER A 169 19.94 -18.81 19.87
N VAL A 170 20.38 -17.59 20.18
CA VAL A 170 21.42 -17.33 21.19
C VAL A 170 20.98 -17.80 22.58
N VAL A 171 19.73 -17.54 22.97
CA VAL A 171 19.16 -17.99 24.25
C VAL A 171 19.20 -19.52 24.35
N VAL A 172 18.74 -20.23 23.31
CA VAL A 172 18.77 -21.71 23.28
C VAL A 172 20.20 -22.25 23.38
N VAL A 173 21.16 -21.63 22.68
CA VAL A 173 22.57 -22.06 22.73
C VAL A 173 23.15 -21.88 24.14
N PHE A 174 22.92 -20.75 24.81
CA PHE A 174 23.38 -20.55 26.19
C PHE A 174 22.75 -21.51 27.19
N PHE A 175 21.48 -21.88 27.00
CA PHE A 175 20.82 -22.89 27.85
C PHE A 175 21.34 -24.32 27.60
N LEU A 176 21.83 -24.63 26.39
CA LEU A 176 22.37 -25.95 26.04
C LEU A 176 23.87 -26.09 26.27
N SER A 177 24.64 -24.99 26.28
CA SER A 177 26.10 -24.98 26.48
C SER A 177 26.52 -24.70 27.93
N GLY A 178 25.56 -24.70 28.86
CA GLY A 178 25.76 -24.39 30.28
C GLY A 178 26.01 -25.58 31.20
N GLU A 179 26.41 -26.74 30.67
CA GLU A 179 27.04 -27.84 31.43
C GLU A 179 28.56 -27.88 31.21
#